data_AF-A0A7S2GR45-F1
#
_entry.id   AF-A0A7S2GR45-F1
#
_cell.length_a   1.000
_cell.length_b   1.000
_cell.length_c   1.000
_cell.angle_alpha   90.00
_cell.angle_beta   90.00
_cell.angle_gamma   90.00
#
_symmetry.space_group_name_H-M   'P 1'
#
loop_
_entity.id
_entity.type
_entity.pdbx_description
1 polymer ?
#
loop_
_entity_poly.entity_id
_entity_poly.type
_entity_poly.pdbx_seq_one_letter_code
_entity_poly.pdbx_strand_id
1 'polypeptide(L)'
;MEAIGAYGNGLIDMEELHRIECTALPGSGTCSAMFTACTMASAVEAMGMALPGTASHAATTREDYRSVTAEKRIDCAMTAQALFALLEKGIRATQIITAKALENAVMVVYAVGGSTNAVLHLL
;
A
#
# COMPACT_ATOMS: atom_id res chain seq x y z
N MET A 1 16.32 -10.01 2.84
CA MET A 1 17.65 -9.58 3.34
C MET A 1 18.14 -10.46 4.46
N GLU A 2 17.28 -10.85 5.42
CA GLU A 2 17.65 -11.75 6.52
C GLU A 2 18.25 -13.08 6.04
N ALA A 3 17.71 -13.68 4.97
CA ALA A 3 18.25 -14.90 4.37
C ALA A 3 19.71 -14.75 3.89
N ILE A 4 20.06 -13.62 3.27
CA ILE A 4 21.44 -13.33 2.86
C ILE A 4 22.35 -13.22 4.09
N GLY A 5 21.88 -12.56 5.15
CA GLY A 5 22.60 -12.47 6.42
C GLY A 5 22.79 -13.84 7.09
N ALA A 6 21.76 -14.69 7.05
CA ALA A 6 21.84 -16.05 7.58
C ALA A 6 22.84 -16.92 6.80
N TYR A 7 22.84 -16.82 5.47
CA TYR A 7 23.80 -17.51 4.61
C TYR A 7 25.23 -17.04 4.90
N GLY A 8 25.46 -15.73 4.99
CA GLY A 8 26.77 -15.16 5.33
C GLY A 8 27.31 -15.59 6.71
N ASN A 9 26.42 -15.94 7.64
CA ASN A 9 26.77 -16.47 8.96
C ASN A 9 26.80 -18.01 9.02
N GLY A 10 26.60 -18.71 7.89
CA GLY A 10 26.59 -20.17 7.81
C GLY A 10 25.38 -20.83 8.49
N LEU A 11 24.30 -20.08 8.73
CA LEU A 11 23.06 -20.59 9.35
C LEU A 11 22.14 -21.29 8.36
N ILE A 12 22.25 -20.95 7.06
CA ILE A 12 21.54 -21.62 5.97
C ILE A 12 22.52 -21.91 4.83
N ASP A 13 22.19 -22.89 3.98
CA ASP A 13 22.95 -23.19 2.78
C ASP A 13 22.45 -22.40 1.55
N MET A 14 23.15 -22.57 0.42
CA MET A 14 22.81 -21.88 -0.83
C MET A 14 21.47 -22.35 -1.41
N GLU A 15 21.10 -23.60 -1.18
CA GLU A 15 19.85 -24.15 -1.68
C GLU A 15 18.66 -23.51 -0.98
N GLU A 16 18.73 -23.37 0.35
CA GLU A 16 17.72 -22.68 1.15
C GLU A 16 17.64 -21.18 0.82
N LEU A 17 18.79 -20.51 0.64
CA LEU A 17 18.80 -19.11 0.20
C LEU A 17 18.06 -18.95 -1.14
N HIS A 18 18.33 -19.83 -2.10
CA HIS A 18 17.68 -19.79 -3.40
C HIS A 18 16.18 -20.10 -3.31
N ARG A 19 15.77 -21.05 -2.47
CA ARG A 19 14.34 -21.32 -2.20
C ARG A 19 13.62 -20.09 -1.66
N ILE A 20 14.22 -19.37 -0.71
CA ILE A 20 13.65 -18.14 -0.15
C ILE A 20 13.55 -17.06 -1.24
N GLU A 21 14.58 -16.88 -2.05
CA GLU A 21 14.57 -15.92 -3.16
C GLU A 21 13.43 -16.19 -4.14
N CYS A 22 13.25 -17.45 -4.56
CA CYS A 22 12.21 -17.84 -5.52
C CYS A 22 10.78 -17.75 -4.96
N THR A 23 10.61 -17.66 -3.64
CA THR A 23 9.29 -17.66 -2.99
C THR A 23 8.93 -16.32 -2.34
N ALA A 24 9.90 -15.42 -2.13
CA ALA A 24 9.70 -14.15 -1.45
C ALA A 24 8.76 -13.17 -2.18
N LEU A 25 8.73 -13.20 -3.52
CA LEU A 25 7.93 -12.31 -4.36
C LEU A 25 7.10 -13.12 -5.37
N PRO A 26 5.99 -13.72 -4.94
CA PRO A 26 5.23 -14.67 -5.77
C PRO A 26 4.41 -14.02 -6.89
N GLY A 27 4.20 -12.70 -6.85
CA GLY A 27 3.25 -12.02 -7.70
C GLY A 27 3.39 -10.51 -7.76
N SER A 28 2.47 -9.90 -8.51
CA SER A 28 2.35 -8.44 -8.63
C SER A 28 1.79 -7.83 -7.34
N GLY A 29 2.44 -6.78 -6.84
CA GLY A 29 2.00 -6.06 -5.64
C GLY A 29 3.10 -5.16 -5.08
N THR A 30 2.78 -4.50 -3.98
CA THR A 30 3.79 -3.80 -3.16
C THR A 30 4.22 -4.67 -1.99
N CYS A 31 5.23 -4.26 -1.23
CA CYS A 31 5.64 -4.97 -0.04
C CYS A 31 4.46 -5.12 0.94
N SER A 32 4.25 -6.32 1.48
CA SER A 32 3.11 -6.63 2.37
C SER A 32 3.25 -6.08 3.79
N ALA A 33 4.46 -5.70 4.20
CA ALA A 33 4.71 -5.05 5.49
C ALA A 33 4.35 -3.56 5.44
N MET A 34 4.16 -2.95 6.61
CA MET A 34 3.96 -1.49 6.79
C MET A 34 5.22 -0.66 6.50
N PHE A 35 5.81 -0.87 5.33
CA PHE A 35 6.80 0.02 4.73
C PHE A 35 6.11 1.19 4.03
N THR A 36 6.89 1.98 3.32
CA THR A 36 6.45 3.25 2.74
C THR A 36 5.22 3.10 1.83
N ALA A 37 5.13 2.05 1.02
CA ALA A 37 3.99 1.86 0.11
C ALA A 37 2.66 1.68 0.86
N CYS A 38 2.56 0.70 1.77
CA CYS A 38 1.37 0.49 2.57
C CYS A 38 1.08 1.68 3.50
N THR A 39 2.12 2.29 4.07
CA THR A 39 1.99 3.49 4.91
C THR A 39 1.33 4.64 4.14
N MET A 40 1.83 4.94 2.94
CA MET A 40 1.28 6.03 2.14
C MET A 40 -0.10 5.70 1.58
N ALA A 41 -0.39 4.44 1.26
CA ALA A 41 -1.74 4.02 0.89
C ALA A 41 -2.74 4.30 2.03
N SER A 42 -2.42 3.89 3.26
CA SER A 42 -3.24 4.16 4.44
C SER A 42 -3.36 5.66 4.73
N ALA A 43 -2.28 6.42 4.58
CA ALA A 43 -2.28 7.87 4.78
C ALA A 43 -3.18 8.61 3.76
N VAL A 44 -3.13 8.22 2.49
CA VAL A 44 -3.94 8.79 1.40
C VAL A 44 -5.42 8.48 1.60
N GLU A 45 -5.75 7.26 2.05
CA GLU A 45 -7.13 6.90 2.41
C GLU A 45 -7.62 7.73 3.61
N ALA A 46 -6.81 7.84 4.67
CA ALA A 46 -7.13 8.64 5.86
C ALA A 46 -7.29 10.15 5.56
N MET A 47 -6.58 10.65 4.56
CA MET A 47 -6.69 12.02 4.05
C MET A 47 -7.96 12.24 3.22
N GLY A 48 -8.66 11.17 2.83
CA GLY A 48 -9.84 11.23 1.97
C GLY A 48 -9.54 11.34 0.47
N MET A 49 -8.28 11.10 0.07
CA MET A 49 -7.85 11.15 -1.32
C MET A 49 -7.96 9.80 -2.03
N ALA A 50 -8.22 8.72 -1.30
CA ALA A 50 -8.62 7.42 -1.82
C ALA A 50 -9.95 6.98 -1.20
N LEU A 51 -10.66 6.09 -1.89
CA LEU A 51 -11.91 5.55 -1.38
C LEU A 51 -11.65 4.60 -0.18
N PRO A 52 -12.59 4.51 0.78
CA PRO A 52 -12.44 3.63 1.95
C PRO A 52 -12.21 2.16 1.55
N GLY A 53 -11.29 1.50 2.23
CA GLY A 53 -10.92 0.09 2.05
C GLY A 53 -9.86 -0.17 0.98
N THR A 54 -9.66 0.76 0.03
CA THR A 54 -8.80 0.55 -1.14
C THR A 54 -7.31 0.39 -0.82
N ALA A 55 -6.85 0.88 0.35
CA ALA A 55 -5.47 0.71 0.79
C ALA A 55 -5.16 -0.72 1.27
N SER A 56 -6.18 -1.52 1.58
CA SER A 56 -6.05 -2.83 2.23
C SER A 56 -6.29 -4.02 1.30
N HIS A 57 -6.95 -3.80 0.15
CA HIS A 57 -7.23 -4.87 -0.81
C HIS A 57 -5.95 -5.38 -1.49
N ALA A 58 -5.80 -6.71 -1.51
CA ALA A 58 -4.69 -7.37 -2.19
C ALA A 58 -4.73 -7.15 -3.70
N ALA A 59 -3.55 -7.04 -4.32
CA ALA A 59 -3.44 -6.80 -5.76
C ALA A 59 -3.85 -8.03 -6.60
N THR A 60 -3.43 -9.23 -6.17
CA THR A 60 -3.68 -10.49 -6.89
C THR A 60 -4.23 -11.57 -5.98
N THR A 61 -4.81 -12.61 -6.57
CA THR A 61 -5.32 -13.76 -5.81
C THR A 61 -4.18 -14.66 -5.34
N ARG A 62 -4.45 -15.53 -4.35
CA ARG A 62 -3.46 -16.50 -3.84
C ARG A 62 -3.36 -17.73 -4.75
N GLU A 63 -4.43 -18.04 -5.46
CA GLU A 63 -4.53 -19.17 -6.39
C GLU A 63 -3.82 -18.86 -7.71
N ASP A 64 -3.85 -17.61 -8.15
CA ASP A 64 -3.15 -17.12 -9.33
C ASP A 64 -2.61 -15.69 -9.12
N TYR A 65 -1.31 -15.63 -8.82
CA TYR A 65 -0.57 -14.39 -8.60
C TYR A 65 -0.44 -13.48 -9.84
N ARG A 66 -1.01 -13.86 -10.99
CA ARG A 66 -1.14 -13.01 -12.18
C ARG A 66 -2.53 -12.37 -12.31
N SER A 67 -3.53 -12.93 -11.62
CA SER A 67 -4.91 -12.47 -11.70
C SER A 67 -5.21 -11.40 -10.66
N VAL A 68 -5.66 -10.24 -11.13
CA VAL A 68 -6.11 -9.14 -10.26
C VAL A 68 -7.36 -9.54 -9.49
N THR A 69 -7.39 -9.28 -8.18
CA THR A 69 -8.53 -9.57 -7.29
C THR A 69 -9.81 -8.89 -7.74
N ALA A 70 -10.96 -9.44 -7.34
CA ALA A 70 -12.26 -8.85 -7.64
C ALA A 70 -12.41 -7.49 -6.96
N GLU A 71 -11.98 -7.39 -5.70
CA GLU A 71 -11.97 -6.17 -4.90
C GLU A 71 -11.17 -5.07 -5.60
N LYS A 72 -9.97 -5.37 -6.11
CA LYS A 72 -9.16 -4.35 -6.78
C LYS A 72 -9.76 -3.88 -8.10
N ARG A 73 -10.50 -4.73 -8.80
CA ARG A 73 -11.28 -4.33 -9.99
C ARG A 73 -12.44 -3.42 -9.62
N ILE A 74 -13.12 -3.72 -8.51
CA ILE A 74 -14.21 -2.89 -7.97
C ILE A 74 -13.67 -1.52 -7.55
N ASP A 75 -12.53 -1.48 -6.85
CA ASP A 75 -11.86 -0.23 -6.46
C ASP A 75 -11.64 0.68 -7.66
N CYS A 76 -11.14 0.14 -8.78
CA CYS A 76 -10.91 0.90 -10.00
C CYS A 76 -12.22 1.48 -10.57
N ALA A 77 -13.28 0.67 -10.63
CA ALA A 77 -14.58 1.11 -11.14
C ALA A 77 -15.20 2.19 -10.24
N MET A 78 -15.15 2.02 -8.91
CA MET A 78 -15.67 2.98 -7.95
C MET A 78 -14.85 4.28 -7.95
N THR A 79 -13.52 4.18 -8.10
CA THR A 79 -12.65 5.36 -8.20
C THR A 79 -12.99 6.19 -9.43
N ALA A 80 -13.25 5.54 -10.57
CA ALA A 80 -13.69 6.24 -11.78
C ALA A 80 -15.03 6.96 -11.57
N GLN A 81 -16.01 6.29 -10.95
CA GLN A 81 -17.31 6.91 -10.64
C GLN A 81 -17.17 8.10 -9.69
N ALA A 82 -16.35 7.96 -8.65
CA ALA A 82 -16.07 9.04 -7.70
C ALA A 82 -15.41 10.24 -8.39
N LEU A 83 -14.45 10.01 -9.29
CA LEU A 83 -13.80 11.06 -10.05
C LEU A 83 -14.81 11.88 -10.87
N PHE A 84 -15.71 11.25 -11.61
CA PHE A 84 -16.74 11.96 -12.37
C PHE A 84 -17.69 12.75 -11.46
N ALA A 85 -18.11 12.18 -10.32
CA ALA A 85 -18.94 12.88 -9.36
C ALA A 85 -18.24 14.10 -8.74
N LEU A 86 -16.92 14.04 -8.50
CA LEU A 86 -16.11 15.17 -8.04
C LEU A 86 -16.04 16.26 -9.11
N LEU A 87 -15.86 15.89 -10.38
CA LEU A 87 -15.84 16.83 -11.51
C LEU A 87 -17.17 17.56 -11.67
N GLU A 88 -18.30 16.84 -11.63
CA GLU A 88 -19.65 17.43 -11.71
C GLU A 88 -19.92 18.41 -10.56
N LYS A 89 -19.43 18.11 -9.36
CA LYS A 89 -19.56 18.96 -8.18
C LYS A 89 -18.51 20.07 -8.10
N GLY A 90 -17.55 20.11 -9.01
CA GLY A 90 -16.44 21.07 -8.99
C GLY A 90 -15.53 20.92 -7.76
N ILE A 91 -15.45 19.73 -7.16
CA ILE A 91 -14.63 19.47 -5.97
C ILE A 91 -13.17 19.26 -6.41
N ARG A 92 -12.26 20.03 -5.83
CA ARG A 92 -10.82 20.02 -6.12
C ARG A 92 -10.05 19.34 -4.99
N ALA A 93 -8.86 18.81 -5.30
CA ALA A 93 -7.97 18.21 -4.32
C ALA A 93 -7.64 19.17 -3.16
N THR A 94 -7.48 20.47 -3.42
CA THR A 94 -7.23 21.50 -2.37
C THR A 94 -8.40 21.68 -1.40
N GLN A 95 -9.60 21.20 -1.74
CA GLN A 95 -10.75 21.19 -0.83
C GLN A 95 -10.82 19.92 0.01
N ILE A 96 -10.10 18.87 -0.37
CA ILE A 96 -10.00 17.60 0.36
C ILE A 96 -8.77 17.63 1.28
N ILE A 97 -7.60 18.02 0.74
CA ILE A 97 -6.32 18.12 1.44
C ILE A 97 -6.31 19.40 2.28
N THR A 98 -6.95 19.32 3.44
CA THR A 98 -6.96 20.37 4.46
C THR A 98 -5.95 20.07 5.57
N ALA A 99 -5.68 21.04 6.44
CA ALA A 99 -4.87 20.80 7.65
C ALA A 99 -5.42 19.62 8.47
N LYS A 100 -6.76 19.50 8.56
CA LYS A 100 -7.39 18.40 9.28
C LYS A 100 -7.20 17.05 8.59
N ALA A 101 -7.23 17.02 7.26
CA ALA A 101 -6.97 15.80 6.50
C ALA A 101 -5.53 15.32 6.68
N LEU A 102 -4.56 16.25 6.73
CA LEU A 102 -3.16 15.95 7.03
C LEU A 102 -2.98 15.43 8.47
N GLU A 103 -3.65 16.03 9.46
CA GLU A 103 -3.67 15.51 10.83
C GLU A 103 -4.21 14.07 10.89
N ASN A 104 -5.31 13.78 10.19
CA ASN A 104 -5.87 12.43 10.13
C ASN A 104 -4.87 11.44 9.52
N ALA A 105 -4.19 11.83 8.44
CA ALA A 105 -3.16 11.01 7.82
C ALA A 105 -2.01 10.70 8.79
N VAL A 106 -1.50 11.71 9.50
CA VAL A 106 -0.44 11.52 10.51
C VAL A 106 -0.91 10.62 11.65
N MET A 107 -2.14 10.80 12.15
CA MET A 107 -2.70 9.96 13.21
C MET A 107 -2.79 8.49 12.79
N VAL A 108 -3.21 8.22 11.55
CA VAL A 108 -3.26 6.86 11.02
C VAL A 108 -1.85 6.28 10.85
N VAL A 109 -0.92 7.03 10.26
CA VAL A 109 0.49 6.62 10.13
C VAL A 109 1.07 6.23 11.49
N TYR A 110 0.80 7.01 12.53
CA TYR A 110 1.26 6.71 13.89
C TYR A 110 0.60 5.46 14.46
N ALA A 111 -0.72 5.31 14.29
CA ALA A 111 -1.49 4.18 14.80
C ALA A 111 -1.06 2.83 14.18
N VAL A 112 -0.68 2.82 12.90
CA VAL A 112 -0.26 1.61 12.19
C VAL A 112 1.24 1.31 12.29
N GLY A 113 2.01 2.14 13.00
CA GLY A 113 3.47 2.03 13.06
C GLY A 113 4.12 2.21 11.69
N GLY A 114 3.63 3.15 10.91
CA GLY A 114 4.04 3.38 9.54
C GLY A 114 5.49 3.86 9.38
N SER A 115 5.98 3.77 8.15
CA SER A 115 7.32 4.19 7.74
C SER A 115 7.62 5.66 8.10
N THR A 116 8.82 5.93 8.61
CA THR A 116 9.31 7.29 8.86
C THR A 116 9.36 8.16 7.58
N ASN A 117 9.45 7.53 6.40
CA ASN A 117 9.37 8.24 5.12
C ASN A 117 8.03 8.96 4.91
N ALA A 118 6.98 8.59 5.64
CA ALA A 118 5.72 9.32 5.61
C ALA A 118 5.91 10.80 5.98
N VAL A 119 6.87 11.13 6.84
CA VAL A 119 7.18 12.52 7.19
C VAL A 119 7.62 13.30 5.94
N LEU A 120 8.52 12.73 5.13
CA LEU A 120 9.01 13.40 3.91
C LEU A 120 7.92 13.54 2.84
N HIS A 121 6.96 12.63 2.80
CA HIS A 121 5.89 12.66 1.81
C HIS A 121 4.71 13.55 2.20
N LEU A 122 4.53 13.86 3.49
CA LEU A 122 3.42 14.68 4.00
C LEU A 122 3.79 16.14 4.28
N LEU A 123 5.09 16.47 4.30
CA LEU A 123 5.61 17.84 4.39
C LEU A 123 5.54 18.56 3.03
#